data_AF-A0A7S3I1Q6-F1
#
_entry.id   AF-A0A7S3I1Q6-F1
#
_cell.length_a   1.000
_cell.length_b   1.000
_cell.length_c   1.000
_cell.angle_alpha   90.00
_cell.angle_beta   90.00
_cell.angle_gamma   90.00
#
_symmetry.space_group_name_H-M   'P 1'
#
loop_
_entity.id
_entity.type
_entity.pdbx_description
1 polymer ?
#
loop_
_entity_poly.entity_id
_entity_poly.type
_entity_poly.pdbx_seq_one_letter_code
_entity_poly.pdbx_strand_id
1 'polypeptide(L)'
;MGNALYDMGKPEEAVTYYSKALEQDQELSDVHYNLANTLYMLQSTDKAIEHYKKAIELNPQKSETYYNLGNAYCVVNRFAEAIAVYKRSIELDSYNPPAFYNLGNAYYMLGQ
;
A
#
# COMPACT_ATOMS: atom_id res chain seq x y z
N MET A 1 -19.08 0.80 3.09
CA MET A 1 -19.06 1.00 4.56
C MET A 1 -17.65 1.05 5.12
N GLY A 2 -16.73 0.16 4.69
CA GLY A 2 -15.32 0.22 5.09
C GLY A 2 -14.63 1.59 4.85
N ASN A 3 -14.76 2.18 3.65
CA ASN A 3 -14.13 3.48 3.35
C ASN A 3 -14.67 4.59 4.26
N ALA A 4 -15.98 4.60 4.51
CA ALA A 4 -16.60 5.59 5.41
C ALA A 4 -16.13 5.41 6.87
N LEU A 5 -15.87 4.20 7.33
CA LEU A 5 -15.35 3.95 8.69
C LEU A 5 -13.88 4.35 8.84
N TYR A 6 -13.09 4.14 7.79
CA TYR A 6 -11.72 4.67 7.69
C TYR A 6 -11.74 6.20 7.79
N ASP A 7 -12.61 6.86 7.04
CA ASP A 7 -12.75 8.33 7.06
C ASP A 7 -13.30 8.86 8.41
N MET A 8 -14.06 8.05 9.15
CA MET A 8 -14.60 8.37 10.48
C MET A 8 -13.61 8.08 11.62
N GLY A 9 -12.38 7.67 11.34
CA GLY A 9 -11.37 7.40 12.37
C GLY A 9 -11.62 6.10 13.16
N LYS A 10 -12.30 5.13 12.55
CA LYS A 10 -12.56 3.78 13.11
C LYS A 10 -11.85 2.69 12.31
N PRO A 11 -10.50 2.70 12.27
CA PRO A 11 -9.73 1.80 11.42
C PRO A 11 -9.92 0.32 11.78
N GLU A 12 -10.13 -0.04 13.05
CA GLU A 12 -10.34 -1.43 13.47
C GLU A 12 -11.67 -2.01 12.96
N GLU A 13 -12.74 -1.20 12.97
CA GLU A 13 -14.01 -1.58 12.39
C GLU A 13 -13.87 -1.75 10.86
N ALA A 14 -13.17 -0.82 10.19
CA ALA A 14 -12.92 -0.90 8.75
C ALA A 14 -12.18 -2.19 8.35
N VAL A 15 -11.17 -2.62 9.11
CA VAL A 15 -10.48 -3.92 8.92
C VAL A 15 -11.49 -5.06 8.94
N THR A 16 -12.38 -5.09 9.93
CA THR A 16 -13.38 -6.17 10.07
C THR A 16 -14.31 -6.23 8.85
N TYR A 17 -14.76 -5.07 8.35
CA TYR A 17 -15.63 -5.03 7.17
C TYR A 17 -14.91 -5.45 5.88
N TYR A 18 -13.66 -5.01 5.68
CA TYR A 18 -12.90 -5.43 4.50
C TYR A 18 -12.58 -6.93 4.55
N SER A 19 -12.20 -7.48 5.71
CA SER A 19 -11.96 -8.92 5.86
C SER A 19 -13.22 -9.74 5.52
N LYS A 20 -14.40 -9.33 6.00
CA LYS A 20 -15.67 -9.98 5.63
C LYS A 20 -15.98 -9.90 4.14
N ALA A 21 -15.64 -8.79 3.48
CA ALA A 21 -15.80 -8.68 2.03
C ALA A 21 -14.88 -9.68 1.31
N LEU A 22 -13.63 -9.82 1.76
CA LEU A 22 -12.68 -10.78 1.21
C LEU A 22 -13.02 -12.25 1.50
N GLU A 23 -13.75 -12.54 2.58
CA GLU A 23 -14.31 -13.88 2.84
C GLU A 23 -15.34 -14.28 1.78
N GLN A 24 -16.06 -13.32 1.19
CA GLN A 24 -17.04 -13.57 0.14
C GLN A 24 -16.39 -13.58 -1.25
N ASP A 25 -15.44 -12.68 -1.49
CA ASP A 25 -14.72 -12.58 -2.76
C ASP A 25 -13.28 -12.09 -2.52
N GLN A 26 -12.33 -13.00 -2.78
CA GLN A 26 -10.90 -12.78 -2.56
C GLN A 26 -10.21 -12.03 -3.71
N GLU A 27 -10.88 -11.78 -4.83
CA GLU A 27 -10.28 -11.17 -6.03
C GLU A 27 -10.56 -9.66 -6.13
N LEU A 28 -11.01 -9.05 -5.03
CA LEU A 28 -11.32 -7.63 -4.94
C LEU A 28 -10.05 -6.79 -4.67
N SER A 29 -9.34 -6.41 -5.74
CA SER A 29 -8.11 -5.59 -5.67
C SER A 29 -8.27 -4.32 -4.82
N ASP A 30 -9.36 -3.56 -4.99
CA ASP A 30 -9.60 -2.33 -4.23
C ASP A 30 -9.84 -2.60 -2.74
N VAL A 31 -10.44 -3.75 -2.39
CA VAL A 31 -10.63 -4.13 -0.98
C VAL A 31 -9.30 -4.52 -0.35
N HIS A 32 -8.45 -5.27 -1.06
CA HIS A 32 -7.08 -5.53 -0.62
C HIS A 32 -6.29 -4.24 -0.42
N TYR A 33 -6.39 -3.28 -1.35
CA TYR A 33 -5.74 -1.97 -1.25
C TYR A 33 -6.22 -1.17 -0.03
N ASN A 34 -7.53 -1.05 0.19
CA ASN A 34 -8.09 -0.29 1.31
C ASN A 34 -7.81 -0.96 2.66
N LEU A 35 -7.83 -2.29 2.72
CA LEU A 35 -7.43 -3.04 3.89
C LEU A 35 -5.95 -2.82 4.20
N ALA A 36 -5.08 -2.82 3.20
CA ALA A 36 -3.66 -2.52 3.37
C ALA A 36 -3.43 -1.10 3.90
N ASN A 37 -4.09 -0.08 3.34
CA ASN A 37 -4.03 1.30 3.86
C ASN A 37 -4.44 1.38 5.33
N THR A 38 -5.51 0.68 5.70
CA THR A 38 -6.03 0.66 7.07
C THR A 38 -5.07 -0.05 8.03
N LEU A 39 -4.52 -1.20 7.63
CA LEU A 39 -3.51 -1.93 8.41
C LEU A 39 -2.22 -1.12 8.58
N TYR A 40 -1.82 -0.37 7.55
CA TYR A 40 -0.68 0.53 7.60
C TYR A 40 -0.89 1.65 8.63
N MET A 41 -2.08 2.27 8.67
CA MET A 41 -2.43 3.25 9.70
C MET A 41 -2.41 2.66 11.12
N LEU A 42 -2.81 1.40 11.27
CA LEU A 42 -2.76 0.64 12.52
C LEU A 42 -1.35 0.12 12.87
N GLN A 43 -0.31 0.55 12.14
CA GLN A 43 1.08 0.09 12.29
C GLN A 43 1.27 -1.43 12.12
N SER A 44 0.28 -2.13 11.55
CA SER A 44 0.36 -3.53 11.17
C SER A 44 1.01 -3.67 9.79
N THR A 45 2.22 -3.12 9.65
CA THR A 45 2.88 -2.87 8.35
C THR A 45 3.16 -4.15 7.57
N ASP A 46 3.57 -5.25 8.21
CA ASP A 46 3.82 -6.51 7.51
C ASP A 46 2.56 -7.07 6.83
N LYS A 47 1.42 -7.02 7.52
CA LYS A 47 0.13 -7.42 6.92
C LYS A 47 -0.30 -6.45 5.82
N ALA A 48 -0.05 -5.15 5.99
CA ALA A 48 -0.30 -4.18 4.93
C ALA A 48 0.48 -4.51 3.66
N ILE A 49 1.76 -4.89 3.79
CA ILE A 49 2.60 -5.33 2.66
C ILE A 49 1.99 -6.52 1.92
N GLU A 50 1.50 -7.53 2.65
CA GLU A 50 0.84 -8.71 2.06
C GLU A 50 -0.40 -8.31 1.23
N HIS A 51 -1.27 -7.46 1.80
CA HIS A 51 -2.48 -7.03 1.09
C HIS A 51 -2.18 -6.09 -0.08
N TYR A 52 -1.18 -5.20 0.01
CA TYR A 52 -0.74 -4.40 -1.14
C TYR A 52 -0.21 -5.27 -2.28
N LYS A 53 0.58 -6.32 -1.96
CA LYS A 53 1.05 -7.26 -2.98
C LYS A 53 -0.10 -7.97 -3.67
N LYS A 54 -1.11 -8.41 -2.92
CA LYS A 54 -2.29 -9.05 -3.51
C LYS A 54 -3.11 -8.08 -4.35
N ALA A 55 -3.27 -6.83 -3.92
CA ALA A 55 -3.90 -5.79 -4.72
C ALA A 55 -3.18 -5.56 -6.06
N ILE A 56 -1.83 -5.56 -6.06
CA ILE A 56 -1.00 -5.46 -7.26
C ILE A 56 -1.17 -6.68 -8.17
N GLU A 57 -1.19 -7.89 -7.62
CA GLU A 57 -1.41 -9.13 -8.37
C GLU A 57 -2.75 -9.08 -9.13
N LEU A 58 -3.80 -8.58 -8.48
CA LEU A 58 -5.14 -8.46 -9.03
C LEU A 58 -5.31 -7.25 -9.97
N ASN A 59 -4.60 -6.14 -9.72
CA ASN A 59 -4.62 -4.95 -10.56
C ASN A 59 -3.21 -4.32 -10.66
N PRO A 60 -2.41 -4.74 -11.65
CA PRO A 60 -1.01 -4.30 -11.76
C PRO A 60 -0.85 -2.88 -12.32
N GLN A 61 -1.95 -2.19 -12.67
CA GLN A 61 -1.92 -0.85 -13.29
C GLN A 61 -2.21 0.29 -12.31
N LYS A 62 -2.53 -0.01 -11.05
CA LYS A 62 -2.82 0.99 -10.03
C LYS A 62 -1.51 1.52 -9.43
N SER A 63 -0.98 2.62 -9.96
CA SER A 63 0.28 3.26 -9.54
C SER A 63 0.33 3.51 -8.02
N GLU A 64 -0.77 4.01 -7.45
CA GLU A 64 -0.92 4.33 -6.03
C GLU A 64 -0.63 3.13 -5.11
N THR A 65 -0.98 1.91 -5.52
CA THR A 65 -0.72 0.70 -4.73
C THR A 65 0.78 0.41 -4.64
N TYR A 66 1.55 0.64 -5.70
CA TYR A 66 3.00 0.50 -5.66
C TYR A 66 3.66 1.57 -4.80
N TYR A 67 3.18 2.81 -4.88
CA TYR A 67 3.65 3.91 -4.03
C TYR A 67 3.43 3.60 -2.54
N ASN A 68 2.23 3.17 -2.16
CA ASN A 68 1.93 2.84 -0.75
C ASN A 68 2.67 1.59 -0.27
N LEU A 69 2.89 0.60 -1.13
CA LEU A 69 3.77 -0.53 -0.82
C LEU A 69 5.22 -0.07 -0.57
N GLY A 70 5.71 0.91 -1.34
CA GLY A 70 7.02 1.52 -1.13
C GLY A 70 7.12 2.19 0.25
N ASN A 71 6.09 2.94 0.64
CA ASN A 71 6.02 3.55 1.97
C ASN A 71 6.07 2.49 3.07
N ALA A 72 5.31 1.40 2.90
CA ALA A 72 5.29 0.29 3.84
C ALA A 72 6.66 -0.40 3.94
N TYR A 73 7.36 -0.61 2.83
CA TYR A 73 8.73 -1.14 2.86
C TYR A 73 9.72 -0.22 3.55
N CYS A 74 9.63 1.11 3.36
CA CYS A 74 10.48 2.06 4.07
C CYS A 74 10.30 1.96 5.60
N VAL A 75 9.05 1.81 6.08
CA VAL A 75 8.76 1.67 7.52
C VAL A 75 9.43 0.44 8.14
N VAL A 76 9.59 -0.65 7.38
CA VAL A 76 10.29 -1.86 7.82
C VAL A 76 11.74 -1.93 7.34
N ASN A 77 12.35 -0.80 6.96
CA ASN A 77 13.74 -0.66 6.49
C ASN A 77 14.13 -1.52 5.28
N ARG A 78 13.14 -1.92 4.47
CA ARG A 78 13.32 -2.70 3.23
C ARG A 78 13.52 -1.78 2.03
N PHE A 79 14.57 -0.97 2.07
CA PHE A 79 14.78 0.15 1.14
C PHE A 79 14.98 -0.30 -0.33
N ALA A 80 15.65 -1.44 -0.56
CA ALA A 80 15.83 -1.98 -1.90
C ALA A 80 14.49 -2.34 -2.56
N GLU A 81 13.58 -2.97 -1.82
CA GLU A 81 12.24 -3.26 -2.32
C GLU A 81 11.38 -2.00 -2.47
N ALA A 82 11.52 -1.03 -1.56
CA ALA A 82 10.85 0.26 -1.68
C ALA A 82 11.23 0.98 -2.99
N ILE A 83 12.53 1.03 -3.32
CA ILE A 83 13.03 1.61 -4.58
C ILE A 83 12.38 0.95 -5.80
N ALA A 84 12.32 -0.39 -5.82
CA ALA A 84 11.75 -1.12 -6.95
C ALA A 84 10.29 -0.76 -7.19
N VAL A 85 9.47 -0.70 -6.13
CA VAL A 85 8.04 -0.39 -6.27
C VAL A 85 7.78 1.10 -6.51
N TYR A 86 8.58 2.02 -5.95
CA TYR A 86 8.47 3.45 -6.30
C TYR A 86 8.77 3.70 -7.78
N LYS A 87 9.81 3.06 -8.34
CA LYS A 87 10.08 3.14 -9.78
C LYS A 87 8.90 2.65 -10.60
N ARG A 88 8.30 1.52 -10.20
CA ARG A 88 7.12 1.00 -10.88
C ARG A 88 5.92 1.95 -10.78
N SER A 89 5.71 2.60 -9.63
CA SER A 89 4.67 3.63 -9.49
C SER A 89 4.90 4.79 -10.46
N ILE A 90 6.14 5.27 -10.60
CA ILE A 90 6.51 6.40 -11.47
C ILE A 90 6.38 6.03 -12.96
N GLU A 91 6.71 4.80 -13.32
CA GLU A 91 6.51 4.28 -14.69
C GLU A 91 5.03 4.27 -15.08
N LEU A 92 4.14 3.95 -14.14
CA LEU A 92 2.69 3.89 -14.36
C LEU A 92 2.05 5.29 -14.31
N ASP A 93 2.56 6.16 -13.45
CA ASP A 93 2.11 7.54 -13.32
C ASP A 93 3.28 8.48 -13.02
N SER A 94 3.72 9.19 -14.05
CA SER A 94 4.81 10.15 -13.97
C SER A 94 4.46 11.44 -13.21
N TYR A 95 3.18 11.66 -12.85
CA TYR A 95 2.70 12.84 -12.13
C TYR A 95 2.47 12.55 -10.64
N ASN A 96 3.39 11.83 -10.00
CA ASN A 96 3.40 11.60 -8.55
C ASN A 96 4.67 12.16 -7.90
N PRO A 97 4.75 13.49 -7.64
CA PRO A 97 5.91 14.11 -6.99
C PRO A 97 6.31 13.46 -5.65
N PRO A 98 5.37 13.06 -4.77
CA PRO A 98 5.70 12.29 -3.57
C PRO A 98 6.49 11.01 -3.83
N ALA A 99 6.20 10.28 -4.90
CA ALA A 99 6.94 9.06 -5.25
C ALA A 99 8.40 9.34 -5.59
N PHE A 100 8.72 10.43 -6.30
CA PHE A 100 10.11 10.81 -6.59
C PHE A 100 10.87 11.20 -5.32
N TYR A 101 10.23 11.97 -4.43
CA TYR A 101 10.82 12.35 -3.15
C TYR A 101 11.15 11.13 -2.28
N ASN A 102 10.18 10.22 -2.13
CA ASN A 102 10.38 9.00 -1.33
C ASN A 102 11.38 8.03 -1.98
N LEU A 103 11.46 7.99 -3.31
CA LEU A 103 12.50 7.25 -4.02
C LEU A 103 13.90 7.79 -3.68
N GLY A 104 14.10 9.11 -3.69
CA GLY A 104 15.37 9.74 -3.31
C GLY A 104 15.74 9.45 -1.86
N ASN A 105 14.78 9.53 -0.94
CA ASN A 105 15.01 9.16 0.46
C ASN A 105 15.38 7.68 0.62
N ALA A 106 14.73 6.78 -0.11
CA ALA A 106 15.03 5.36 -0.08
C ALA A 106 16.46 5.07 -0.59
N TYR A 107 16.90 5.75 -1.64
CA TYR A 107 18.28 5.70 -2.11
C TYR A 107 19.29 6.16 -1.06
N TYR A 108 19.04 7.33 -0.47
CA TYR A 108 19.87 7.88 0.61
C TYR A 108 20.00 6.90 1.79
N MET A 109 18.88 6.30 2.24
CA MET A 109 18.88 5.32 3.33
C MET A 109 19.60 4.00 2.98
N LEU A 110 19.59 3.62 1.69
CA LEU A 110 20.34 2.46 1.19
C LEU A 110 21.84 2.77 0.98
N GLY A 111 22.24 4.04 1.08
CA GLY A 111 23.62 4.48 0.87
C GLY A 111 24.02 4.61 -0.60
N GLN A 112 23.06 4.93 -1.47
CA GLN A 112 23.22 5.07 -2.92
C GLN A 112 22.83 6.46 -3.41
#